data_AF-A0A9P8JSF8-F1
#
_entry.id   AF-A0A9P8JSF8-F1
#
_cell.length_a   1.000
_cell.length_b   1.000
_cell.length_c   1.000
_cell.angle_alpha   90.00
_cell.angle_beta   90.00
_cell.angle_gamma   90.00
#
_symmetry.space_group_name_H-M   'P 1'
#
loop_
_entity.id
_entity.type
_entity.pdbx_description
1 polymer ?
#
loop_
_entity_poly.entity_id
_entity_poly.type
_entity_poly.pdbx_seq_one_letter_code
_entity_poly.pdbx_strand_id
1 'polypeptide(L)'
;YSVWRENGLALPELRVPLLMGIWGSAFCATLSHYYKEVRPLVRSLAGFSGIDQLIAEKDDDLTKVHPFEPASIPNFAANMKSLLPQSCPQSVHNVTTLQLMDAGMSNNLPIYPLLRPGRDIDVLIAFDASADVRKDNWIKVTDGYVKQRGIKGWPIGAGWPSEELSEEQTLKELEQAQVTTEKEAVDRIERAQQAEASGAVMAGEKVSAKPTELGYCTVWVGTTEERENDTEPPLSKRVEEDWELTRPDAGIAVIYFPFLKNDKVPGVDPQTSDFMSTWNFVYTDDEIDKVVSLARANFEEGKEQTKRTIRAVWERKKKQRLEREAEAKEIRRQTRMRKANKLQQYGDHGDQFS
;
A
#
# COMPACT_ATOMS: atom_id res chain seq x y z
N TYR A 1 9.81 -9.15 29.42
CA TYR A 1 8.94 -8.48 30.40
C TYR A 1 9.20 -6.98 30.38
N SER A 2 8.29 -6.17 29.85
CA SER A 2 8.21 -4.74 30.13
C SER A 2 7.31 -4.55 31.36
N VAL A 3 7.82 -4.97 32.52
CA VAL A 3 7.19 -4.58 33.79
C VAL A 3 7.34 -3.06 33.87
N TRP A 4 6.26 -2.33 34.15
CA TRP A 4 6.43 -1.02 34.79
C TRP A 4 7.39 -1.29 35.94
N ARG A 5 8.57 -0.65 35.95
CA ARG A 5 9.45 -0.83 37.09
C ARG A 5 8.58 -0.53 38.33
N GLU A 6 8.61 -1.40 39.35
CA GLU A 6 7.79 -1.23 40.57
C GLU A 6 8.08 0.11 41.30
N ASN A 7 9.06 0.87 40.80
CA ASN A 7 9.35 2.25 41.17
C ASN A 7 8.46 3.31 40.50
N GLY A 8 7.45 2.94 39.70
CA GLY A 8 6.53 3.88 39.05
C GLY A 8 7.11 4.65 37.86
N LEU A 9 8.25 4.22 37.31
CA LEU A 9 8.93 4.89 36.19
C LEU A 9 8.62 4.20 34.85
N ALA A 10 8.41 5.01 33.82
CA ALA A 10 8.31 4.60 32.42
C ALA A 10 9.62 4.89 31.66
N LEU A 11 9.84 4.19 30.54
CA LEU A 11 10.84 4.62 29.58
C LEU A 11 10.40 5.97 28.96
N PRO A 12 11.34 6.89 28.70
CA PRO A 12 11.02 8.09 27.95
C PRO A 12 10.59 7.74 26.53
N GLU A 13 9.80 8.62 25.91
CA GLU A 13 9.42 8.48 24.50
C GLU A 13 10.67 8.35 23.60
N LEU A 14 10.57 7.51 22.58
CA LEU A 14 11.64 7.34 21.61
C LEU A 14 11.84 8.65 20.84
N ARG A 15 13.09 9.07 20.70
CA ARG A 15 13.40 10.30 19.98
C ARG A 15 13.10 10.11 18.49
N VAL A 16 12.58 11.16 17.85
CA VAL A 16 12.28 11.17 16.41
C VAL A 16 13.45 10.69 15.53
N PRO A 17 14.73 11.06 15.78
CA PRO A 17 15.85 10.54 14.97
C PRO A 17 16.00 9.02 15.00
N LEU A 18 15.69 8.37 16.12
CA LEU A 18 15.70 6.92 16.19
C LEU A 18 14.58 6.34 15.33
N LEU A 19 13.36 6.90 15.42
CA LEU A 19 12.23 6.48 14.60
C LEU A 19 12.50 6.68 13.10
N MET A 20 13.11 7.82 12.71
CA MET A 20 13.57 8.06 11.33
C MET A 20 14.55 6.98 10.87
N GLY A 21 15.49 6.59 11.73
CA GLY A 21 16.44 5.51 11.44
C GLY A 21 15.76 4.15 11.21
N ILE A 22 14.68 3.85 11.95
CA ILE A 22 13.88 2.64 11.74
C ILE A 22 13.11 2.73 10.41
N TRP A 23 12.48 3.88 10.15
CA TRP A 23 11.64 4.06 8.97
C TRP A 23 12.41 4.18 7.66
N GLY A 24 13.69 4.57 7.72
CA GLY A 24 14.61 4.60 6.58
C GLY A 24 15.67 3.50 6.62
N SER A 25 15.41 2.39 7.29
CA SER A 25 16.40 1.32 7.47
C SER A 25 16.57 0.41 6.24
N ALA A 26 15.88 0.66 5.12
CA ALA A 26 16.00 -0.13 3.90
C ALA A 26 17.47 -0.25 3.43
N PHE A 27 18.25 0.83 3.58
CA PHE A 27 19.68 0.86 3.25
C PHE A 27 20.55 -0.12 4.06
N CYS A 28 20.08 -0.54 5.24
CA CYS A 28 20.79 -1.48 6.10
C CYS A 28 20.61 -2.94 5.64
N ALA A 29 19.63 -3.23 4.77
CA ALA A 29 19.32 -4.60 4.39
C ALA A 29 20.26 -5.17 3.31
N THR A 30 20.94 -4.33 2.52
CA THR A 30 21.68 -4.76 1.32
C THR A 30 23.05 -4.06 1.18
N LEU A 31 24.01 -4.44 2.03
CA LEU A 31 25.43 -4.05 1.83
C LEU A 31 26.00 -4.57 0.50
N SER A 32 25.41 -5.63 -0.07
CA SER A 32 25.73 -6.13 -1.42
C SER A 32 25.30 -5.19 -2.54
N HIS A 33 24.17 -4.48 -2.40
CA HIS A 33 23.76 -3.43 -3.36
C HIS A 33 24.61 -2.18 -3.23
N TYR A 34 24.95 -1.77 -2.00
CA TYR A 34 25.92 -0.71 -1.76
C TYR A 34 27.18 -0.97 -2.59
N TYR A 35 27.81 -2.15 -2.46
CA TYR A 35 29.03 -2.45 -3.19
C TYR A 35 28.86 -2.47 -4.72
N LYS A 36 27.72 -2.94 -5.25
CA LYS A 36 27.42 -2.94 -6.69
C LYS A 36 27.25 -1.54 -7.26
N GLU A 37 26.67 -0.61 -6.50
CA GLU A 37 26.44 0.78 -6.92
C GLU A 37 27.65 1.70 -6.73
N VAL A 38 28.47 1.53 -5.68
CA VAL A 38 29.73 2.29 -5.55
C VAL A 38 30.87 1.71 -6.42
N ARG A 39 30.67 0.54 -7.04
CA ARG A 39 31.66 -0.12 -7.93
C ARG A 39 32.30 0.80 -8.98
N PRO A 40 31.58 1.70 -9.67
CA PRO A 40 32.17 2.61 -10.66
C PRO A 40 33.13 3.62 -10.02
N LEU A 41 32.82 4.09 -8.80
CA LEU A 41 33.66 5.01 -8.04
C LEU A 41 34.90 4.30 -7.48
N VAL A 42 34.75 3.07 -6.97
CA VAL A 42 35.84 2.29 -6.36
C VAL A 42 36.82 1.72 -7.39
N ARG A 43 36.37 1.39 -8.61
CA ARG A 43 37.24 0.97 -9.74
C ARG A 43 38.27 2.03 -10.14
N SER A 44 37.99 3.31 -9.89
CA SER A 44 38.90 4.41 -10.23
C SER A 44 40.10 4.54 -9.29
N LEU A 45 40.05 3.87 -8.12
CA LEU A 45 41.13 3.83 -7.15
C LEU A 45 42.06 2.63 -7.44
N ALA A 46 43.30 2.92 -7.85
CA ALA A 46 44.31 1.91 -8.10
C ALA A 46 44.54 1.04 -6.84
N GLY A 47 44.31 -0.28 -6.95
CA GLY A 47 44.56 -1.26 -5.88
C GLY A 47 43.37 -2.10 -5.41
N PHE A 48 42.15 -1.83 -5.88
CA PHE A 48 40.92 -2.51 -5.42
C PHE A 48 40.48 -3.73 -6.25
N SER A 49 41.23 -4.15 -7.28
CA SER A 49 40.85 -5.30 -8.13
C SER A 49 40.80 -6.65 -7.39
N GLY A 50 41.58 -6.81 -6.32
CA GLY A 50 41.55 -8.02 -5.47
C GLY A 50 40.31 -8.11 -4.56
N ILE A 51 39.68 -6.97 -4.24
CA ILE A 51 38.46 -6.91 -3.42
C ILE A 51 37.24 -7.28 -4.28
N ASP A 52 37.20 -6.86 -5.54
CA ASP A 52 36.16 -7.24 -6.52
C ASP A 52 36.06 -8.77 -6.69
N GLN A 53 37.19 -9.48 -6.66
CA GLN A 53 37.24 -10.93 -6.86
C GLN A 53 36.87 -11.71 -5.58
N LEU A 54 37.31 -11.25 -4.41
CA LEU A 54 36.95 -11.80 -3.10
C LEU A 54 35.46 -11.60 -2.75
N ILE A 55 34.88 -10.47 -3.15
CA ILE A 55 33.46 -10.18 -2.91
C ILE A 55 32.58 -10.93 -3.91
N ALA A 56 32.98 -11.05 -5.19
CA ALA A 56 32.25 -11.88 -6.16
C ALA A 56 32.22 -13.36 -5.76
N GLU A 57 33.31 -13.90 -5.18
CA GLU A 57 33.34 -15.27 -4.63
C GLU A 57 32.49 -15.44 -3.35
N LYS A 58 32.16 -14.35 -2.65
CA LYS A 58 31.39 -14.34 -1.41
C LYS A 58 30.01 -13.68 -1.54
N ASP A 59 29.58 -13.30 -2.74
CA ASP A 59 28.35 -12.53 -2.99
C ASP A 59 27.13 -13.34 -2.53
N ASP A 60 27.15 -14.66 -2.72
CA ASP A 60 26.13 -15.63 -2.28
C ASP A 60 26.07 -15.83 -0.75
N ASP A 61 27.12 -15.46 -0.01
CA ASP A 61 27.17 -15.53 1.46
C ASP A 61 26.92 -14.15 2.09
N LEU A 62 27.33 -13.07 1.44
CA LEU A 62 27.11 -11.68 1.87
C LEU A 62 25.67 -11.21 1.64
N THR A 63 24.93 -11.84 0.72
CA THR A 63 23.47 -11.63 0.55
C THR A 63 22.64 -12.32 1.63
N LYS A 64 23.15 -13.38 2.28
CA LYS A 64 22.42 -14.15 3.30
C LYS A 64 22.53 -13.60 4.72
N VAL A 65 23.41 -12.62 4.93
CA VAL A 65 23.63 -12.02 6.24
C VAL A 65 23.15 -10.58 6.14
N HIS A 66 21.99 -10.28 6.74
CA HIS A 66 21.63 -8.90 7.01
C HIS A 66 22.77 -8.29 7.84
N PRO A 67 23.50 -7.29 7.31
CA PRO A 67 24.67 -6.74 8.01
C PRO A 67 24.29 -6.02 9.31
N PHE A 68 23.01 -5.68 9.46
CA PHE A 68 22.46 -4.97 10.61
C PHE A 68 21.17 -5.65 11.08
N GLU A 69 21.10 -5.91 12.38
CA GLU A 69 19.88 -6.41 13.01
C GLU A 69 18.76 -5.34 12.94
N PRO A 70 17.51 -5.71 12.67
CA PRO A 70 16.38 -4.79 12.73
C PRO A 70 16.30 -4.09 14.09
N ALA A 71 15.79 -2.85 14.07
CA ALA A 71 15.68 -2.10 15.31
C ALA A 71 14.69 -2.76 16.26
N SER A 72 15.15 -2.99 17.50
CA SER A 72 14.38 -3.70 18.51
C SER A 72 13.76 -2.72 19.51
N ILE A 73 12.43 -2.74 19.65
CA ILE A 73 11.70 -1.96 20.65
C ILE A 73 11.01 -2.89 21.65
N PRO A 74 10.79 -2.46 22.91
CA PRO A 74 10.01 -3.25 23.86
C PRO A 74 8.62 -3.60 23.30
N ASN A 75 8.22 -4.86 23.43
CA ASN A 75 6.92 -5.31 22.94
C ASN A 75 5.79 -4.73 23.79
N PHE A 76 5.10 -3.74 23.26
CA PHE A 76 3.95 -3.10 23.92
C PHE A 76 2.70 -3.99 23.92
N ALA A 77 2.65 -5.02 23.07
CA ALA A 77 1.54 -5.96 22.97
C ALA A 77 1.72 -7.20 23.87
N ALA A 78 2.80 -7.24 24.65
CA ALA A 78 3.07 -8.33 25.58
C ALA A 78 1.92 -8.50 26.59
N ASN A 79 1.50 -9.75 26.82
CA ASN A 79 0.38 -10.10 27.70
C ASN A 79 -1.00 -9.53 27.31
N MET A 80 -1.15 -8.95 26.12
CA MET A 80 -2.44 -8.43 25.65
C MET A 80 -3.24 -9.44 24.82
N LYS A 81 -2.93 -10.75 24.92
CA LYS A 81 -3.52 -11.80 24.05
C LYS A 81 -5.05 -11.77 24.02
N SER A 82 -5.70 -11.53 25.15
CA SER A 82 -7.17 -11.45 25.26
C SER A 82 -7.77 -10.16 24.67
N LEU A 83 -6.95 -9.12 24.44
CA LEU A 83 -7.37 -7.82 23.92
C LEU A 83 -7.05 -7.64 22.43
N LEU A 84 -6.24 -8.53 21.85
CA LEU A 84 -5.79 -8.43 20.47
C LEU A 84 -6.75 -9.16 19.51
N PRO A 85 -6.90 -8.69 18.26
CA PRO A 85 -7.71 -9.38 17.26
C PRO A 85 -7.21 -10.79 16.98
N GLN A 86 -8.09 -11.72 16.60
CA GLN A 86 -7.71 -13.10 16.23
C GLN A 86 -6.70 -13.15 15.07
N SER A 87 -6.74 -12.15 14.19
CA SER A 87 -5.76 -11.96 13.10
C SER A 87 -4.34 -11.57 13.55
N CYS A 88 -4.10 -11.35 14.84
CA CYS A 88 -2.77 -11.04 15.36
C CYS A 88 -1.90 -12.31 15.36
N PRO A 89 -0.67 -12.29 14.81
CA PRO A 89 0.21 -13.45 14.80
C PRO A 89 0.53 -13.95 16.22
N GLN A 90 0.56 -15.28 16.42
CA GLN A 90 0.82 -15.86 17.74
C GLN A 90 2.22 -15.54 18.27
N SER A 91 3.21 -15.32 17.39
CA SER A 91 4.59 -14.95 17.76
C SER A 91 4.64 -13.67 18.59
N VAL A 92 3.79 -12.68 18.28
CA VAL A 92 3.72 -11.39 18.97
C VAL A 92 3.45 -11.55 20.47
N HIS A 93 2.78 -12.62 20.90
CA HIS A 93 2.48 -12.85 22.32
C HIS A 93 3.68 -13.39 23.12
N ASN A 94 4.65 -14.03 22.46
CA ASN A 94 5.74 -14.74 23.13
C ASN A 94 7.06 -13.96 23.10
N VAL A 95 7.19 -12.98 22.21
CA VAL A 95 8.41 -12.15 22.08
C VAL A 95 8.44 -11.02 23.12
N THR A 96 9.62 -10.73 23.65
CA THR A 96 9.80 -9.62 24.61
C THR A 96 10.05 -8.27 23.95
N THR A 97 10.47 -8.29 22.69
CA THR A 97 10.76 -7.13 21.87
C THR A 97 10.15 -7.30 20.48
N LEU A 98 9.82 -6.19 19.82
CA LEU A 98 9.38 -6.15 18.43
C LEU A 98 10.55 -5.66 17.58
N GLN A 99 10.83 -6.39 16.52
CA GLN A 99 11.77 -6.01 15.49
C GLN A 99 11.04 -5.20 14.43
N LEU A 100 11.52 -3.98 14.18
CA LEU A 100 10.96 -3.05 13.21
C LEU A 100 12.00 -2.72 12.15
N MET A 101 11.51 -2.58 10.93
CA MET A 101 12.31 -2.26 9.75
C MET A 101 11.46 -1.42 8.79
N ASP A 102 12.13 -0.76 7.85
CA ASP A 102 11.53 -0.04 6.74
C ASP A 102 10.45 -0.85 6.00
N ALA A 103 9.32 -0.21 5.71
CA ALA A 103 8.20 -0.82 5.00
C ALA A 103 8.49 -1.04 3.51
N GLY A 104 9.44 -0.29 2.92
CA GLY A 104 9.89 -0.45 1.53
C GLY A 104 10.41 -1.86 1.21
N MET A 105 10.85 -2.61 2.23
CA MET A 105 11.21 -4.03 2.13
C MET A 105 10.02 -4.95 1.80
N SER A 106 8.78 -4.47 1.95
CA SER A 106 7.55 -5.24 1.71
C SER A 106 6.61 -4.58 0.72
N ASN A 107 6.33 -3.29 0.91
CA ASN A 107 5.51 -2.49 0.02
C ASN A 107 5.95 -1.02 0.13
N ASN A 108 6.40 -0.45 -0.99
CA ASN A 108 6.92 0.92 -1.03
C ASN A 108 5.81 1.99 -0.97
N LEU A 109 4.54 1.59 -1.02
CA LEU A 109 3.39 2.47 -0.85
C LEU A 109 2.76 2.28 0.54
N PRO A 110 2.58 3.35 1.35
CA PRO A 110 2.07 3.26 2.71
C PRO A 110 0.54 3.09 2.76
N ILE A 111 0.00 2.06 2.09
CA ILE A 111 -1.45 1.85 1.90
C ILE A 111 -2.09 1.18 3.12
N TYR A 112 -1.42 0.24 3.78
CA TYR A 112 -2.04 -0.54 4.86
C TYR A 112 -2.59 0.32 6.03
N PRO A 113 -1.90 1.36 6.51
CA PRO A 113 -2.45 2.23 7.55
C PRO A 113 -3.73 2.94 7.12
N LEU A 114 -3.85 3.27 5.83
CA LEU A 114 -5.02 3.94 5.24
C LEU A 114 -6.24 3.02 5.25
N LEU A 115 -6.07 1.74 4.97
CA LEU A 115 -7.16 0.76 4.92
C LEU A 115 -7.63 0.23 6.29
N ARG A 116 -7.15 0.81 7.40
CA ARG A 116 -7.59 0.43 8.75
C ARG A 116 -9.11 0.67 8.90
N PRO A 117 -9.88 -0.31 9.41
CA PRO A 117 -11.29 -0.13 9.72
C PRO A 117 -11.55 1.11 10.60
N GLY A 118 -12.55 1.92 10.23
CA GLY A 118 -12.89 3.18 10.88
C GLY A 118 -12.24 4.43 10.28
N ARG A 119 -11.35 4.30 9.29
CA ARG A 119 -10.92 5.44 8.46
C ARG A 119 -11.89 5.76 7.33
N ASP A 120 -12.65 4.76 6.88
CA ASP A 120 -13.73 4.87 5.88
C ASP A 120 -13.31 5.67 4.64
N ILE A 121 -12.17 5.30 4.04
CA ILE A 121 -11.59 5.99 2.89
C ILE A 121 -12.42 5.73 1.63
N ASP A 122 -12.79 6.79 0.93
CA ASP A 122 -13.44 6.69 -0.38
C ASP A 122 -12.49 6.96 -1.55
N VAL A 123 -11.45 7.78 -1.33
CA VAL A 123 -10.45 8.14 -2.35
C VAL A 123 -9.06 8.01 -1.75
N LEU A 124 -8.21 7.23 -2.39
CA LEU A 124 -6.79 7.09 -2.09
C LEU A 124 -6.00 7.72 -3.23
N ILE A 125 -5.11 8.66 -2.92
CA ILE A 125 -4.21 9.27 -3.91
C ILE A 125 -2.79 8.80 -3.59
N ALA A 126 -2.24 7.95 -4.43
CA ALA A 126 -0.91 7.39 -4.31
C ALA A 126 0.06 8.13 -5.23
N PHE A 127 1.14 8.66 -4.66
CA PHE A 127 2.29 9.16 -5.39
C PHE A 127 3.41 8.15 -5.22
N ASP A 128 3.90 7.62 -6.33
CA ASP A 128 4.88 6.55 -6.34
C ASP A 128 6.21 7.07 -6.89
N ALA A 129 7.19 7.19 -6.00
CA ALA A 129 8.55 7.61 -6.32
C ALA A 129 9.54 6.44 -6.28
N SER A 130 9.06 5.21 -6.50
CA SER A 130 9.92 4.02 -6.59
C SER A 130 10.91 4.13 -7.75
N ALA A 131 12.08 3.50 -7.61
CA ALA A 131 13.10 3.52 -8.65
C ALA A 131 12.63 2.85 -9.97
N ASP A 132 11.86 1.75 -9.88
CA ASP A 132 11.30 1.06 -11.04
C ASP A 132 9.76 0.93 -11.00
N VAL A 133 9.07 2.08 -11.11
CA VAL A 133 7.60 2.13 -11.22
C VAL A 133 7.01 1.37 -12.41
N ARG A 134 7.81 0.88 -13.37
CA ARG A 134 7.29 0.10 -14.51
C ARG A 134 7.26 -1.39 -14.20
N LYS A 135 8.16 -1.89 -13.36
CA LYS A 135 8.18 -3.29 -12.96
C LYS A 135 7.44 -3.50 -11.63
N ASP A 136 7.57 -2.58 -10.70
CA ASP A 136 7.12 -2.77 -9.32
C ASP A 136 5.67 -2.32 -9.13
N ASN A 137 4.73 -3.25 -9.29
CA ASN A 137 3.31 -2.99 -9.09
C ASN A 137 2.91 -3.11 -7.61
N TRP A 138 3.28 -2.11 -6.81
CA TRP A 138 2.99 -2.03 -5.37
C TRP A 138 1.48 -1.96 -5.02
N ILE A 139 0.65 -1.51 -5.97
CA ILE A 139 -0.80 -1.51 -5.82
C ILE A 139 -1.33 -2.94 -5.77
N LYS A 140 -0.91 -3.82 -6.71
CA LYS A 140 -1.31 -5.24 -6.75
C LYS A 140 -0.89 -5.99 -5.48
N VAL A 141 0.28 -5.66 -4.89
CA VAL A 141 0.73 -6.25 -3.62
C VAL A 141 -0.28 -6.03 -2.48
N THR A 142 -1.07 -4.96 -2.55
CA THR A 142 -2.10 -4.65 -1.54
C THR A 142 -3.28 -5.63 -1.55
N ASP A 143 -3.51 -6.34 -2.66
CA ASP A 143 -4.63 -7.28 -2.78
C ASP A 143 -4.55 -8.40 -1.75
N GLY A 144 -3.35 -8.92 -1.48
CA GLY A 144 -3.14 -9.95 -0.45
C GLY A 144 -3.52 -9.45 0.94
N TYR A 145 -3.15 -8.21 1.28
CA TYR A 145 -3.50 -7.58 2.56
C TYR A 145 -5.01 -7.38 2.68
N VAL A 146 -5.66 -6.92 1.62
CA VAL A 146 -7.11 -6.68 1.56
C VAL A 146 -7.88 -7.97 1.72
N LYS A 147 -7.48 -9.05 1.00
CA LYS A 147 -8.07 -10.39 1.11
C LYS A 147 -7.92 -10.93 2.54
N GLN A 148 -6.70 -10.88 3.10
CA GLN A 148 -6.41 -11.39 4.46
C GLN A 148 -7.22 -10.66 5.55
N ARG A 149 -7.50 -9.37 5.36
CA ARG A 149 -8.20 -8.52 6.33
C ARG A 149 -9.69 -8.34 6.05
N GLY A 150 -10.22 -8.93 4.98
CA GLY A 150 -11.62 -8.80 4.58
C GLY A 150 -12.03 -7.36 4.29
N ILE A 151 -11.12 -6.56 3.72
CA ILE A 151 -11.38 -5.14 3.44
C ILE A 151 -12.22 -5.02 2.17
N LYS A 152 -13.36 -4.34 2.26
CA LYS A 152 -14.31 -4.19 1.15
C LYS A 152 -14.01 -2.94 0.34
N GLY A 153 -14.39 -2.96 -0.94
CA GLY A 153 -14.32 -1.78 -1.81
C GLY A 153 -12.95 -1.48 -2.40
N TRP A 154 -11.90 -2.23 -2.07
CA TRP A 154 -10.60 -2.07 -2.72
C TRP A 154 -10.66 -2.55 -4.19
N PRO A 155 -10.00 -1.86 -5.13
CA PRO A 155 -9.92 -2.31 -6.52
C PRO A 155 -8.96 -3.49 -6.67
N ILE A 156 -9.43 -4.71 -6.37
CA ILE A 156 -8.65 -5.95 -6.55
C ILE A 156 -8.20 -6.07 -8.01
N GLY A 157 -6.93 -6.39 -8.25
CA GLY A 157 -6.34 -6.49 -9.58
C GLY A 157 -5.92 -5.15 -10.18
N ALA A 158 -6.01 -4.05 -9.42
CA ALA A 158 -5.49 -2.76 -9.87
C ALA A 158 -3.98 -2.80 -10.11
N GLY A 159 -3.56 -2.05 -11.12
CA GLY A 159 -2.17 -1.92 -11.55
C GLY A 159 -2.02 -2.15 -13.04
N TRP A 160 -0.79 -2.44 -13.47
CA TRP A 160 -0.42 -2.67 -14.87
C TRP A 160 0.17 -4.07 -15.04
N PRO A 161 0.18 -4.62 -16.28
CA PRO A 161 0.81 -5.89 -16.53
C PRO A 161 2.31 -5.74 -16.23
N SER A 162 2.79 -6.45 -15.20
CA SER A 162 4.19 -6.84 -15.12
C SER A 162 4.48 -7.81 -16.27
N GLU A 163 5.74 -7.91 -16.72
CA GLU A 163 6.15 -8.90 -17.73
C GLU A 163 5.49 -10.26 -17.42
N GLU A 164 4.84 -10.84 -18.43
CA GLU A 164 3.77 -11.84 -18.30
C GLU A 164 4.12 -12.98 -17.31
N LEU A 165 3.67 -12.86 -16.07
CA LEU A 165 3.62 -13.97 -15.10
C LEU A 165 2.39 -14.81 -15.42
N SER A 166 2.54 -16.14 -15.48
CA SER A 166 1.42 -17.05 -15.75
C SER A 166 0.33 -16.95 -14.67
N GLU A 167 -0.91 -17.33 -14.99
CA GLU A 167 -2.01 -17.34 -14.01
C GLU A 167 -1.66 -18.17 -12.76
N GLU A 168 -0.95 -19.29 -12.94
CA GLU A 168 -0.42 -20.11 -11.84
C GLU A 168 0.62 -19.38 -10.98
N GLN A 169 1.45 -18.52 -11.57
CA GLN A 169 2.42 -17.70 -10.84
C GLN A 169 1.73 -16.57 -10.08
N THR A 170 0.72 -15.94 -10.67
CA THR A 170 -0.10 -14.92 -10.00
C THR A 170 -0.87 -15.53 -8.81
N LEU A 171 -1.45 -16.73 -8.96
CA LEU A 171 -2.07 -17.44 -7.85
C LEU A 171 -1.07 -17.78 -6.74
N LYS A 172 0.12 -18.27 -7.09
CA LYS A 172 1.18 -18.54 -6.10
C LYS A 172 1.64 -17.28 -5.39
N GLU A 173 1.77 -16.15 -6.07
CA GLU A 173 2.12 -14.87 -5.42
C GLU A 173 1.01 -14.37 -4.49
N LEU A 174 -0.26 -14.55 -4.88
CA LEU A 174 -1.42 -14.22 -4.05
C LEU A 174 -1.52 -15.13 -2.81
N GLU A 175 -1.27 -16.43 -2.95
CA GLU A 175 -1.20 -17.39 -1.83
C GLU A 175 0.02 -17.10 -0.94
N GLN A 176 1.18 -16.79 -1.51
CA GLN A 176 2.37 -16.35 -0.78
C GLN A 176 2.17 -14.99 -0.09
N ALA A 177 1.28 -14.13 -0.58
CA ALA A 177 0.93 -12.87 0.07
C ALA A 177 -0.04 -13.03 1.26
N GLN A 178 -0.70 -14.19 1.43
CA GLN A 178 -1.63 -14.47 2.52
C GLN A 178 -0.96 -14.88 3.85
N VAL A 179 0.37 -14.92 3.88
CA VAL A 179 1.14 -15.62 4.91
C VAL A 179 1.09 -14.99 6.31
N THR A 180 1.08 -15.85 7.34
CA THR A 180 0.92 -15.50 8.77
C THR A 180 2.07 -15.93 9.68
N THR A 181 3.13 -16.56 9.15
CA THR A 181 4.23 -17.12 9.97
C THR A 181 5.52 -16.30 9.89
N GLU A 182 6.25 -16.28 11.01
CA GLU A 182 7.48 -15.49 11.21
C GLU A 182 8.63 -15.98 10.31
N LYS A 183 8.72 -17.29 10.07
CA LYS A 183 9.74 -17.90 9.20
C LYS A 183 9.53 -17.53 7.74
N GLU A 184 8.28 -17.48 7.28
CA GLU A 184 7.97 -17.14 5.89
C GLU A 184 8.02 -15.62 5.62
N ALA A 185 7.88 -14.78 6.65
CA ALA A 185 8.16 -13.34 6.55
C ALA A 185 9.66 -13.07 6.33
N VAL A 186 10.52 -13.83 7.03
CA VAL A 186 11.97 -13.82 6.79
C VAL A 186 12.28 -14.36 5.39
N ASP A 187 11.69 -15.49 4.99
CA ASP A 187 11.88 -16.03 3.63
C ASP A 187 11.37 -15.06 2.53
N ARG A 188 10.34 -14.24 2.79
CA ARG A 188 9.85 -13.22 1.84
C ARG A 188 10.84 -12.07 1.70
N ILE A 189 11.46 -11.65 2.80
CA ILE A 189 12.55 -10.67 2.78
C ILE A 189 13.72 -11.24 1.97
N GLU A 190 14.08 -12.50 2.18
CA GLU A 190 15.14 -13.18 1.43
C GLU A 190 14.81 -13.35 -0.07
N ARG A 191 13.55 -13.67 -0.42
CA ARG A 191 13.13 -13.82 -1.84
C ARG A 191 13.03 -12.49 -2.58
N ALA A 192 12.55 -11.43 -1.93
CA ALA A 192 12.51 -10.08 -2.51
C ALA A 192 13.93 -9.63 -2.90
N GLN A 193 14.92 -9.96 -2.07
CA GLN A 193 16.33 -9.68 -2.33
C GLN A 193 16.93 -10.52 -3.47
N GLN A 194 16.47 -11.77 -3.66
CA GLN A 194 16.94 -12.66 -4.74
C GLN A 194 16.35 -12.32 -6.12
N ALA A 195 15.10 -11.84 -6.16
CA ALA A 195 14.44 -11.44 -7.40
C ALA A 195 15.10 -10.19 -8.02
N GLU A 196 15.56 -9.25 -7.20
CA GLU A 196 16.32 -8.08 -7.66
C GLU A 196 17.74 -8.43 -8.14
N ALA A 197 18.35 -9.49 -7.59
CA ALA A 197 19.72 -9.87 -7.90
C ALA A 197 19.90 -10.71 -9.18
N SER A 198 18.86 -11.39 -9.66
CA SER A 198 19.03 -12.51 -10.62
C SER A 198 18.60 -12.27 -12.07
N GLY A 199 17.83 -11.22 -12.40
CA GLY A 199 17.56 -10.82 -13.80
C GLY A 199 17.17 -11.96 -14.77
N ALA A 200 16.48 -13.00 -14.29
CA ALA A 200 16.31 -14.25 -15.02
C ALA A 200 14.96 -14.30 -15.75
N VAL A 201 14.97 -13.99 -17.04
CA VAL A 201 13.83 -14.21 -17.95
C VAL A 201 13.97 -15.62 -18.56
N MET A 202 13.08 -16.55 -18.20
CA MET A 202 13.00 -17.87 -18.83
C MET A 202 11.91 -17.88 -19.89
N ALA A 203 12.31 -18.18 -21.12
CA ALA A 203 11.46 -18.16 -22.31
C ALA A 203 10.41 -19.29 -22.30
N GLY A 204 9.15 -18.91 -22.46
CA GLY A 204 8.00 -19.79 -22.72
C GLY A 204 7.04 -19.14 -23.73
N GLU A 205 6.31 -19.97 -24.48
CA GLU A 205 5.63 -19.59 -25.74
C GLU A 205 4.54 -18.52 -25.63
N LYS A 206 4.49 -17.71 -26.69
CA LYS A 206 3.85 -16.40 -26.82
C LYS A 206 2.35 -16.49 -27.10
N VAL A 207 1.55 -15.76 -26.34
CA VAL A 207 0.21 -15.32 -26.75
C VAL A 207 0.11 -13.81 -26.51
N SER A 208 0.07 -13.04 -27.60
CA SER A 208 0.22 -11.59 -27.56
C SER A 208 -0.99 -10.85 -27.00
N ALA A 209 -0.89 -10.31 -25.78
CA ALA A 209 -1.70 -9.17 -25.35
C ALA A 209 -0.82 -7.90 -25.39
N LYS A 210 -1.23 -6.88 -26.15
CA LYS A 210 -0.45 -5.64 -26.29
C LYS A 210 -0.36 -4.92 -24.92
N PRO A 211 0.84 -4.61 -24.40
CA PRO A 211 1.00 -3.85 -23.17
C PRO A 211 0.51 -2.42 -23.41
N THR A 212 -0.39 -1.91 -22.58
CA THR A 212 -0.78 -0.50 -22.61
C THR A 212 0.15 0.23 -21.64
N GLU A 213 0.96 1.16 -22.12
CA GLU A 213 1.95 1.88 -21.32
C GLU A 213 1.31 2.63 -20.13
N LEU A 214 1.99 2.60 -18.98
CA LEU A 214 1.59 3.31 -17.76
C LEU A 214 1.67 4.83 -17.99
N GLY A 215 0.54 5.54 -17.84
CA GLY A 215 0.49 7.00 -17.96
C GLY A 215 0.75 7.74 -16.65
N TYR A 216 0.84 9.08 -16.70
CA TYR A 216 1.11 9.95 -15.53
C TYR A 216 0.03 9.91 -14.44
N CYS A 217 -1.17 9.45 -14.75
CA CYS A 217 -2.26 9.30 -13.80
C CYS A 217 -3.19 8.16 -14.24
N THR A 218 -3.44 7.24 -13.31
CA THR A 218 -4.35 6.12 -13.52
C THR A 218 -5.33 6.02 -12.36
N VAL A 219 -6.61 5.76 -12.68
CA VAL A 219 -7.66 5.63 -11.67
C VAL A 219 -8.26 4.24 -11.77
N TRP A 220 -8.42 3.58 -10.62
CA TRP A 220 -9.19 2.35 -10.47
C TRP A 220 -10.28 2.56 -9.43
N VAL A 221 -11.36 1.81 -9.52
CA VAL A 221 -12.45 1.82 -8.54
C VAL A 221 -12.81 0.39 -8.18
N GLY A 222 -12.84 0.10 -6.87
CA GLY A 222 -13.28 -1.20 -6.39
C GLY A 222 -14.80 -1.29 -6.31
N THR A 223 -15.30 -2.45 -5.89
CA THR A 223 -16.74 -2.68 -5.66
C THR A 223 -16.98 -3.13 -4.22
N THR A 224 -18.12 -2.72 -3.66
CA THR A 224 -18.59 -3.14 -2.34
C THR A 224 -19.53 -4.34 -2.39
N GLU A 225 -19.84 -4.88 -3.58
CA GLU A 225 -20.68 -6.08 -3.71
C GLU A 225 -20.05 -7.27 -2.96
N GLU A 226 -20.80 -7.86 -2.02
CA GLU A 226 -20.49 -9.20 -1.50
C GLU A 226 -20.98 -10.23 -2.50
N ARG A 227 -20.09 -11.10 -2.99
CA ARG A 227 -20.46 -12.22 -3.85
C ARG A 227 -20.40 -13.51 -3.06
N GLU A 228 -21.46 -14.31 -3.13
CA GLU A 228 -21.64 -15.56 -2.37
C GLU A 228 -20.81 -16.74 -2.92
N ASN A 229 -20.11 -16.57 -4.05
CA ASN A 229 -19.32 -17.63 -4.68
C ASN A 229 -17.82 -17.42 -4.47
N ASP A 230 -17.09 -18.50 -4.22
CA ASP A 230 -15.61 -18.61 -4.16
C ASP A 230 -14.88 -18.22 -5.48
N THR A 231 -15.58 -17.67 -6.45
CA THR A 231 -14.97 -17.17 -7.69
C THR A 231 -14.30 -15.83 -7.43
N GLU A 232 -13.01 -15.74 -7.76
CA GLU A 232 -12.22 -14.52 -7.60
C GLU A 232 -12.92 -13.30 -8.25
N PRO A 233 -12.84 -12.11 -7.61
CA PRO A 233 -13.46 -10.90 -8.16
C PRO A 233 -12.87 -10.59 -9.54
N PRO A 234 -13.68 -10.06 -10.48
CA PRO A 234 -13.16 -9.60 -11.76
C PRO A 234 -12.11 -8.52 -11.50
N LEU A 235 -10.96 -8.64 -12.17
CA LEU A 235 -9.86 -7.69 -12.05
C LEU A 235 -10.39 -6.27 -12.33
N SER A 236 -10.05 -5.35 -11.42
CA SER A 236 -10.47 -3.96 -11.51
C SER A 236 -9.87 -3.35 -12.76
N LYS A 237 -10.74 -2.91 -13.66
CA LYS A 237 -10.34 -2.19 -14.86
C LYS A 237 -9.99 -0.74 -14.50
N ARG A 238 -9.07 -0.14 -15.26
CA ARG A 238 -8.87 1.31 -15.27
C ARG A 238 -10.20 2.00 -15.58
N VAL A 239 -10.53 3.02 -14.78
CA VAL A 239 -11.71 3.87 -14.99
C VAL A 239 -11.51 4.65 -16.29
N GLU A 240 -12.41 4.45 -17.23
CA GLU A 240 -12.46 5.17 -18.50
C GLU A 240 -13.54 6.24 -18.46
N GLU A 241 -14.66 5.98 -17.78
CA GLU A 241 -15.81 6.85 -17.73
C GLU A 241 -16.25 7.21 -16.30
N ASP A 242 -16.70 8.46 -16.10
CA ASP A 242 -17.00 9.00 -14.77
C ASP A 242 -18.17 8.26 -14.08
N TRP A 243 -19.08 7.63 -14.84
CA TRP A 243 -20.22 6.90 -14.27
C TRP A 243 -19.79 5.69 -13.44
N GLU A 244 -18.65 5.07 -13.77
CA GLU A 244 -18.11 3.90 -13.05
C GLU A 244 -17.85 4.24 -11.57
N LEU A 245 -17.44 5.47 -11.30
CA LEU A 245 -17.18 5.99 -9.95
C LEU A 245 -18.46 6.32 -9.18
N THR A 246 -19.55 6.60 -9.90
CA THR A 246 -20.84 7.01 -9.32
C THR A 246 -21.80 5.86 -9.05
N ARG A 247 -21.44 4.63 -9.43
CA ARG A 247 -22.28 3.45 -9.19
C ARG A 247 -22.60 3.31 -7.70
N PRO A 248 -23.81 2.82 -7.34
CA PRO A 248 -24.18 2.66 -5.93
C PRO A 248 -23.25 1.71 -5.17
N ASP A 249 -22.71 0.71 -5.86
CA ASP A 249 -21.80 -0.32 -5.35
C ASP A 249 -20.32 0.03 -5.52
N ALA A 250 -19.99 1.22 -6.02
CA ALA A 250 -18.60 1.64 -6.17
C ALA A 250 -17.94 1.83 -4.79
N GLY A 251 -16.77 1.22 -4.62
CA GLY A 251 -15.96 1.26 -3.41
C GLY A 251 -14.95 2.41 -3.40
N ILE A 252 -13.73 2.07 -3.00
CA ILE A 252 -12.57 2.95 -2.90
C ILE A 252 -12.07 3.25 -4.31
N ALA A 253 -11.92 4.54 -4.63
CA ALA A 253 -11.24 5.00 -5.82
C ALA A 253 -9.74 5.18 -5.52
N VAL A 254 -8.88 4.52 -6.27
CA VAL A 254 -7.42 4.66 -6.18
C VAL A 254 -6.95 5.50 -7.36
N ILE A 255 -6.39 6.68 -7.08
CA ILE A 255 -5.75 7.58 -8.03
C ILE A 255 -4.24 7.41 -7.86
N TYR A 256 -3.56 6.97 -8.90
CA TYR A 256 -2.14 6.62 -8.85
C TYR A 256 -1.33 7.50 -9.80
N PHE A 257 -0.27 8.08 -9.24
CA PHE A 257 0.68 8.94 -9.91
C PHE A 257 2.08 8.31 -9.83
N PRO A 258 2.53 7.62 -10.90
CA PRO A 258 3.92 7.19 -11.00
C PRO A 258 4.82 8.39 -11.27
N PHE A 259 6.01 8.41 -10.66
CA PHE A 259 6.99 9.45 -10.90
C PHE A 259 7.77 9.14 -12.19
N LEU A 260 7.34 9.75 -13.29
CA LEU A 260 7.85 9.49 -14.63
C LEU A 260 8.60 10.70 -15.18
N LYS A 261 9.54 10.43 -16.11
CA LYS A 261 10.07 11.45 -17.00
C LYS A 261 8.92 12.19 -17.69
N ASN A 262 9.03 13.51 -17.80
CA ASN A 262 8.03 14.36 -18.45
C ASN A 262 8.70 15.38 -19.37
N ASP A 263 8.23 15.46 -20.61
CA ASP A 263 8.82 16.34 -21.65
C ASP A 263 8.75 17.83 -21.30
N LYS A 264 7.86 18.24 -20.38
CA LYS A 264 7.79 19.61 -19.86
C LYS A 264 9.01 19.98 -19.00
N VAL A 265 9.76 19.00 -18.50
CA VAL A 265 10.97 19.18 -17.70
C VAL A 265 12.10 18.35 -18.33
N PRO A 266 12.71 18.83 -19.42
CA PRO A 266 13.72 18.08 -20.14
C PRO A 266 14.99 17.88 -19.31
N GLY A 267 15.69 16.77 -19.55
CA GLY A 267 16.97 16.48 -18.91
C GLY A 267 16.88 15.87 -17.51
N VAL A 268 15.68 15.53 -17.04
CA VAL A 268 15.47 14.74 -15.82
C VAL A 268 14.68 13.49 -16.12
N ASP A 269 15.26 12.35 -15.77
CA ASP A 269 14.62 11.05 -15.86
C ASP A 269 14.84 10.31 -14.53
N PRO A 270 13.77 10.03 -13.75
CA PRO A 270 13.88 9.29 -12.49
C PRO A 270 14.60 7.93 -12.61
N GLN A 271 14.62 7.31 -13.80
CA GLN A 271 15.26 6.01 -14.01
C GLN A 271 16.74 6.10 -14.39
N THR A 272 17.20 7.24 -14.93
CA THR A 272 18.56 7.33 -15.51
C THR A 272 19.38 8.51 -15.02
N SER A 273 18.78 9.51 -14.37
CA SER A 273 19.51 10.66 -13.84
C SER A 273 20.18 10.30 -12.51
N ASP A 274 21.50 10.42 -12.42
CA ASP A 274 22.30 10.02 -11.24
C ASP A 274 21.80 10.63 -9.92
N PHE A 275 21.43 11.92 -9.93
CA PHE A 275 20.95 12.61 -8.73
C PHE A 275 19.56 12.14 -8.26
N MET A 276 18.85 11.36 -9.07
CA MET A 276 17.55 10.74 -8.74
C MET A 276 17.71 9.37 -8.08
N SER A 277 18.93 8.87 -7.94
CA SER A 277 19.19 7.60 -7.25
C SER A 277 18.74 7.66 -5.80
N THR A 278 18.13 6.57 -5.33
CA THR A 278 17.75 6.36 -3.91
C THR A 278 18.93 6.53 -2.95
N TRP A 279 20.17 6.36 -3.43
CA TRP A 279 21.39 6.49 -2.65
C TRP A 279 22.00 7.90 -2.68
N ASN A 280 21.41 8.82 -3.45
CA ASN A 280 21.86 10.19 -3.46
C ASN A 280 21.23 10.99 -2.30
N PHE A 281 22.09 11.45 -1.39
CA PHE A 281 21.70 12.32 -0.27
C PHE A 281 22.27 13.74 -0.40
N VAL A 282 22.97 14.05 -1.49
CA VAL A 282 23.59 15.34 -1.72
C VAL A 282 23.01 15.91 -3.00
N TYR A 283 22.30 17.04 -2.86
CA TYR A 283 21.64 17.70 -3.97
C TYR A 283 22.15 19.13 -4.07
N THR A 284 22.35 19.60 -5.29
CA THR A 284 22.47 21.02 -5.60
C THR A 284 21.08 21.67 -5.64
N ASP A 285 21.01 22.98 -5.41
CA ASP A 285 19.75 23.73 -5.46
C ASP A 285 19.03 23.53 -6.82
N ASP A 286 19.79 23.55 -7.92
CA ASP A 286 19.28 23.31 -9.27
C ASP A 286 18.69 21.90 -9.46
N GLU A 287 19.29 20.87 -8.85
CA GLU A 287 18.76 19.50 -8.90
C GLU A 287 17.44 19.40 -8.12
N ILE A 288 17.36 20.02 -6.94
CA ILE A 288 16.12 20.08 -6.14
C ILE A 288 15.00 20.74 -6.94
N ASP A 289 15.28 21.90 -7.55
CA ASP A 289 14.31 22.62 -8.37
C ASP A 289 13.80 21.79 -9.54
N LYS A 290 14.69 20.99 -10.17
CA LYS A 290 14.28 20.09 -11.24
C LYS A 290 13.42 18.92 -10.74
N VAL A 291 13.74 18.30 -9.60
CA VAL A 291 12.92 17.23 -8.98
C VAL A 291 11.51 17.75 -8.70
N VAL A 292 11.42 18.92 -8.05
CA VAL A 292 10.14 19.54 -7.69
C VAL A 292 9.36 19.94 -8.95
N SER A 293 10.03 20.48 -9.96
CA SER A 293 9.40 20.83 -11.24
C SER A 293 8.85 19.60 -11.95
N LEU A 294 9.59 18.49 -11.96
CA LEU A 294 9.14 17.23 -12.55
C LEU A 294 7.90 16.69 -11.84
N ALA A 295 7.90 16.70 -10.50
CA ALA A 295 6.76 16.25 -9.70
C ALA A 295 5.51 17.11 -9.97
N ARG A 296 5.67 18.43 -10.07
CA ARG A 296 4.59 19.35 -10.44
C ARG A 296 4.05 19.07 -11.85
N ALA A 297 4.94 18.88 -12.83
CA ALA A 297 4.55 18.58 -14.20
C ALA A 297 3.77 17.25 -14.29
N ASN A 298 4.24 16.21 -13.61
CA ASN A 298 3.57 14.91 -13.51
C ASN A 298 2.16 15.04 -12.91
N PHE A 299 2.02 15.77 -11.81
CA PHE A 299 0.71 16.01 -11.20
C PHE A 299 -0.24 16.79 -12.12
N GLU A 300 0.27 17.80 -12.84
CA GLU A 300 -0.55 18.62 -13.74
C GLU A 300 -1.18 17.78 -14.88
N GLU A 301 -0.51 16.72 -15.35
CA GLU A 301 -1.09 15.78 -16.32
C GLU A 301 -2.33 15.05 -15.79
N GLY A 302 -2.35 14.70 -14.50
CA GLY A 302 -3.44 13.96 -13.85
C GLY A 302 -4.45 14.83 -13.09
N LYS A 303 -4.24 16.15 -13.03
CA LYS A 303 -5.00 17.06 -12.18
C LYS A 303 -6.49 17.10 -12.50
N GLU A 304 -6.86 17.18 -13.78
CA GLU A 304 -8.27 17.23 -14.16
C GLU A 304 -8.95 15.88 -13.95
N GLN A 305 -8.25 14.76 -14.20
CA GLN A 305 -8.76 13.43 -13.86
C GLN A 305 -9.00 13.30 -12.35
N THR A 306 -8.04 13.76 -11.53
CA THR A 306 -8.17 13.77 -10.07
C THR A 306 -9.39 14.56 -9.59
N LYS A 307 -9.58 15.77 -10.11
CA LYS A 307 -10.74 16.61 -9.79
C LYS A 307 -12.06 15.93 -10.16
N ARG A 308 -12.12 15.30 -11.34
CA ARG A 308 -13.30 14.54 -11.79
C ARG A 308 -13.58 13.37 -10.87
N THR A 309 -12.57 12.59 -10.50
CA THR A 309 -12.72 11.48 -9.57
C THR A 309 -13.25 11.92 -8.20
N ILE A 310 -12.65 12.98 -7.62
CA ILE A 310 -13.11 13.54 -6.33
C ILE A 310 -14.56 14.00 -6.43
N ARG A 311 -14.92 14.70 -7.52
CA ARG A 311 -16.30 15.16 -7.74
C ARG A 311 -17.27 14.00 -7.85
N ALA A 312 -16.98 12.99 -8.66
CA ALA A 312 -17.84 11.83 -8.86
C ALA A 312 -18.10 11.09 -7.54
N VAL A 313 -17.05 10.86 -6.74
CA VAL A 313 -17.18 10.22 -5.42
C VAL A 313 -18.00 11.08 -4.46
N TRP A 314 -17.79 12.41 -4.45
CA TRP A 314 -18.60 13.32 -3.64
C TRP A 314 -20.08 13.31 -4.05
N GLU A 315 -20.39 13.32 -5.35
CA GLU A 315 -21.76 13.26 -5.86
C GLU A 315 -22.46 11.97 -5.45
N ARG A 316 -21.77 10.82 -5.56
CA ARG A 316 -22.23 9.53 -5.05
C ARG A 316 -22.60 9.59 -3.56
N LYS A 317 -21.67 10.07 -2.72
CA LYS A 317 -21.91 10.17 -1.27
C LYS A 317 -23.02 11.15 -0.92
N LYS A 318 -23.11 12.28 -1.63
CA LYS A 318 -24.18 13.25 -1.46
C LYS A 318 -25.53 12.63 -1.77
N LYS A 319 -25.65 11.88 -2.88
CA LYS A 319 -26.86 11.16 -3.26
C LYS A 319 -27.29 10.16 -2.19
N GLN A 320 -26.38 9.29 -1.77
CA GLN A 320 -26.63 8.29 -0.70
C GLN A 320 -27.08 8.93 0.61
N ARG A 321 -26.48 10.07 1.00
CA ARG A 321 -26.89 10.81 2.21
C ARG A 321 -28.30 11.36 2.09
N LEU A 322 -28.63 11.99 0.95
CA LEU A 322 -29.96 12.57 0.73
C LEU A 322 -31.06 11.50 0.68
N GLU A 323 -30.78 10.34 0.06
CA GLU A 323 -31.68 9.18 0.05
C GLU A 323 -31.95 8.68 1.47
N ARG A 324 -30.89 8.48 2.27
CA ARG A 324 -31.02 8.08 3.69
C ARG A 324 -31.81 9.08 4.52
N GLU A 325 -31.61 10.38 4.32
CA GLU A 325 -32.37 11.44 5.01
C GLU A 325 -33.85 11.42 4.61
N ALA A 326 -34.15 11.19 3.33
CA ALA A 326 -35.51 11.08 2.81
C ALA A 326 -36.24 9.86 3.38
N GLU A 327 -35.59 8.69 3.38
CA GLU A 327 -36.11 7.46 3.98
C GLU A 327 -36.38 7.63 5.47
N ALA A 328 -35.45 8.22 6.22
CA ALA A 328 -35.64 8.48 7.65
C ALA A 328 -36.82 9.43 7.91
N LYS A 329 -37.01 10.43 7.04
CA LYS A 329 -38.17 11.34 7.12
C LYS A 329 -39.47 10.61 6.84
N GLU A 330 -39.50 9.71 5.85
CA GLU A 330 -40.68 8.91 5.52
C GLU A 330 -41.04 7.94 6.67
N ILE A 331 -40.05 7.25 7.24
CA ILE A 331 -40.24 6.36 8.40
C ILE A 331 -40.83 7.14 9.58
N ARG A 332 -40.30 8.34 9.88
CA ARG A 332 -40.85 9.22 10.92
C ARG A 332 -42.29 9.64 10.62
N ARG A 333 -42.61 9.97 9.37
CA ARG A 333 -43.98 10.32 8.94
C ARG A 333 -44.94 9.15 9.16
N GLN A 334 -44.57 7.95 8.68
CA GLN A 334 -45.38 6.74 8.84
C GLN A 334 -45.58 6.38 10.32
N THR A 335 -44.54 6.51 11.15
CA THR A 335 -44.62 6.25 12.59
C THR A 335 -45.56 7.23 13.29
N ARG A 336 -45.53 8.52 12.92
CA ARG A 336 -46.48 9.53 13.43
C ARG A 336 -47.91 9.21 13.02
N MET A 337 -48.16 8.86 11.75
CA MET A 337 -49.50 8.50 11.29
C MET A 337 -50.02 7.25 12.01
N ARG A 338 -49.19 6.22 12.20
CA ARG A 338 -49.56 5.03 12.98
C ARG A 338 -49.92 5.35 14.43
N LYS A 339 -49.18 6.26 15.08
CA LYS A 339 -49.50 6.72 16.44
C LYS A 339 -50.80 7.53 16.48
N ALA A 340 -51.00 8.44 15.54
CA ALA A 340 -52.24 9.24 15.44
C ALA A 340 -53.47 8.35 15.22
N ASN A 341 -53.38 7.37 14.32
CA ASN A 341 -54.45 6.42 14.08
C ASN A 341 -54.73 5.54 15.30
N LYS A 342 -53.71 5.11 16.05
CA LYS A 342 -53.91 4.41 17.34
C LYS A 342 -54.60 5.29 18.39
N LEU A 343 -54.23 6.57 18.49
CA LEU A 343 -54.87 7.51 19.42
C LEU A 343 -56.34 7.77 19.09
N GLN A 344 -56.69 7.88 17.80
CA GLN A 344 -58.10 7.96 17.37
C GLN A 344 -58.88 6.69 17.72
N GLN A 345 -58.26 5.52 17.61
CA GLN A 345 -58.91 4.23 17.92
C GLN A 345 -59.17 4.03 19.43
N TYR A 346 -58.36 4.65 20.32
CA TYR A 346 -58.59 4.62 21.77
C TYR A 346 -59.48 5.78 22.27
N GLY A 347 -59.59 6.87 21.51
CA GLY A 347 -60.45 8.02 21.85
C GLY A 347 -61.95 7.77 21.63
N ASP A 348 -62.31 6.73 20.88
CA ASP A 348 -63.69 6.36 20.56
C ASP A 348 -64.31 5.35 21.57
N HIS A 349 -63.58 5.05 22.65
CA HIS A 349 -64.03 4.17 23.74
C HIS A 349 -64.18 4.90 25.09
N GLY A 350 -64.32 6.23 25.08
CA GLY A 350 -64.65 7.04 26.26
C GLY A 350 -66.14 7.39 26.29
N ASP A 351 -66.80 7.06 27.41
CA ASP A 351 -68.19 7.39 27.79
C ASP A 351 -69.33 6.55 27.21
N GLN A 352 -69.43 5.31 27.70
CA GLN A 352 -70.71 4.58 27.80
C GLN A 352 -70.89 4.01 29.22
N PHE A 353 -70.85 4.87 30.24
CA PHE A 353 -71.48 4.59 31.53
C PHE A 353 -72.01 5.92 32.12
N SER A 354 -73.27 6.23 31.81
CA SER A 354 -74.13 7.16 32.55
C SER A 354 -75.42 6.45 32.91
#